data_AF-A0A7V8JU56-F1
#
_entry.id   AF-A0A7V8JU56-F1
#
_cell.length_a   1.000
_cell.length_b   1.000
_cell.length_c   1.000
_cell.angle_alpha   90.00
_cell.angle_beta   90.00
_cell.angle_gamma   90.00
#
_symmetry.space_group_name_H-M   'P 1'
#
loop_
_entity.id
_entity.type
_entity.pdbx_description
1 polymer ?
#
loop_
_entity_poly.entity_id
_entity_poly.type
_entity_poly.pdbx_seq_one_letter_code
_entity_poly.pdbx_strand_id
1 'polypeptide(L)'
;MTPFLPKLAGVALATGLALAAAPSHALDEVTVALAIPPAVHDGAPYAAAQELGLFKENGLAVSTIVFQGAGALLPQVAGKRVTFGYPTSEPVISSYFSGKDPLPLRYFYNGVPSNTDLAPVSRTPL
;
A
#
# COMPACT_ATOMS: atom_id res chain seq x y z
N MET A 1 -36.43 -32.51 -51.20
CA MET A 1 -35.06 -31.97 -51.24
C MET A 1 -35.04 -30.71 -50.40
N THR A 2 -34.66 -30.85 -49.13
CA THR A 2 -34.58 -29.76 -48.13
C THR A 2 -33.10 -29.48 -47.83
N PRO A 3 -32.64 -28.22 -47.81
CA PRO A 3 -31.28 -27.92 -47.43
C PRO A 3 -31.18 -27.85 -45.90
N PHE A 4 -30.33 -28.70 -45.31
CA PHE A 4 -29.89 -28.60 -43.92
C PHE A 4 -28.51 -27.94 -43.90
N LEU A 5 -28.44 -26.65 -43.60
CA LEU A 5 -27.20 -26.02 -43.14
C LEU A 5 -27.56 -24.82 -42.24
N PRO A 6 -27.39 -24.96 -40.91
CA PRO A 6 -26.44 -24.09 -40.24
C PRO A 6 -25.83 -24.76 -38.98
N LYS A 7 -24.57 -25.20 -39.05
CA LYS A 7 -23.80 -25.56 -37.84
C LYS A 7 -22.42 -24.91 -37.74
N LEU A 8 -22.02 -24.10 -38.72
CA LEU A 8 -20.69 -23.49 -38.77
C LEU A 8 -20.61 -22.09 -38.14
N ALA A 9 -21.74 -21.42 -37.88
CA ALA A 9 -21.74 -20.06 -37.32
C ALA A 9 -21.48 -20.01 -35.80
N GLY A 10 -21.65 -21.12 -35.07
CA GLY A 10 -21.56 -21.13 -33.61
C GLY A 10 -20.14 -21.19 -33.03
N VAL A 11 -19.17 -21.67 -33.80
CA VAL A 11 -17.80 -21.94 -33.30
C VAL A 11 -16.92 -20.68 -33.31
N ALA A 12 -17.19 -19.73 -34.21
CA ALA A 12 -16.37 -18.52 -34.35
C ALA A 12 -16.54 -17.53 -33.18
N LEU A 13 -17.65 -17.58 -32.44
CA LEU A 13 -17.93 -16.63 -31.36
C LEU A 13 -17.27 -17.04 -30.02
N ALA A 14 -16.98 -18.32 -29.82
CA ALA A 14 -16.39 -18.82 -28.58
C ALA A 14 -14.88 -18.52 -28.48
N THR A 15 -14.17 -18.43 -29.61
CA THR A 15 -12.72 -18.19 -29.64
C THR A 15 -12.35 -16.72 -29.42
N GLY A 16 -13.28 -15.79 -29.65
CA GLY A 16 -13.07 -14.35 -29.45
C GLY A 16 -13.08 -13.93 -27.97
N LEU A 17 -13.86 -14.60 -27.11
CA LEU A 17 -13.96 -14.23 -25.69
C LEU A 17 -12.73 -14.63 -24.86
N ALA A 18 -11.94 -15.61 -25.32
CA ALA A 18 -10.75 -16.04 -24.58
C ALA A 18 -9.58 -15.04 -24.68
N LEU A 19 -9.54 -14.19 -25.71
CA LEU A 19 -8.48 -13.18 -25.88
C LEU A 19 -8.76 -11.86 -25.14
N ALA A 20 -9.96 -11.67 -24.59
CA ALA A 20 -10.33 -10.45 -23.87
C ALA A 20 -10.13 -10.54 -22.34
N ALA A 21 -9.69 -11.68 -21.82
CA ALA A 21 -9.31 -11.83 -20.42
C ALA A 21 -7.92 -11.21 -20.19
N ALA A 22 -7.82 -9.88 -20.31
CA ALA A 22 -6.67 -9.16 -19.79
C ALA A 22 -6.61 -9.43 -18.27
N PRO A 23 -5.42 -9.71 -17.70
CA PRO A 23 -5.30 -9.87 -16.25
C PRO A 23 -5.72 -8.56 -15.59
N SER A 24 -6.89 -8.56 -14.95
CA SER A 24 -7.24 -7.54 -13.99
C SER A 24 -6.37 -7.79 -12.77
N HIS A 25 -5.16 -7.22 -12.76
CA HIS A 25 -4.37 -7.14 -11.54
C HIS A 25 -5.17 -6.30 -10.53
N ALA A 26 -5.65 -6.95 -9.47
CA ALA A 26 -6.22 -6.25 -8.34
C ALA A 26 -5.14 -5.30 -7.79
N LEU A 27 -5.55 -4.11 -7.37
CA LEU A 27 -4.61 -3.18 -6.78
C LEU A 27 -4.08 -3.75 -5.47
N ASP A 28 -2.79 -3.59 -5.23
CA ASP A 28 -2.20 -3.93 -3.94
C ASP A 28 -2.67 -2.90 -2.90
N GLU A 29 -3.36 -3.38 -1.86
CA GLU A 29 -3.84 -2.54 -0.78
C GLU A 29 -2.68 -2.13 0.15
N VAL A 30 -2.51 -0.83 0.30
CA VAL A 30 -1.45 -0.25 1.13
C VAL A 30 -2.07 0.71 2.13
N THR A 31 -1.89 0.44 3.41
CA THR A 31 -2.32 1.33 4.48
C THR A 31 -1.11 2.01 5.11
N VAL A 32 -1.11 3.34 5.05
CA VAL A 32 -0.06 4.19 5.64
C VAL A 32 -0.58 4.81 6.92
N ALA A 33 0.04 4.45 8.04
CA ALA A 33 -0.25 5.03 9.33
C ALA A 33 0.55 6.31 9.56
N LEU A 34 -0.13 7.39 9.92
CA LEU A 34 0.46 8.67 10.30
C LEU A 34 0.35 8.85 11.82
N ALA A 35 1.40 9.38 12.46
CA ALA A 35 1.42 9.60 13.91
C ALA A 35 0.71 10.90 14.35
N ILE A 36 0.38 11.75 13.38
CA ILE A 36 -0.33 13.01 13.56
C ILE A 36 -1.34 13.20 12.40
N PRO A 37 -2.38 14.04 12.57
CA PRO A 37 -3.29 14.38 11.50
C PRO A 37 -2.55 14.91 10.26
N PRO A 38 -3.11 14.75 9.04
CA PRO A 38 -2.46 15.18 7.80
C PRO A 38 -2.23 16.69 7.83
N ALA A 39 -1.00 17.09 8.15
CA ALA A 39 -0.51 18.42 7.95
C ALA A 39 0.41 18.44 6.72
N VAL A 40 0.78 19.63 6.26
CA VAL A 40 1.59 19.86 5.05
C VAL A 40 2.90 19.06 4.97
N HIS A 41 3.40 18.52 6.10
CA HIS A 41 4.64 17.77 6.16
C HIS A 41 4.47 16.24 6.03
N ASP A 42 3.49 15.64 6.72
CA ASP A 42 3.41 14.18 6.83
C ASP A 42 2.37 13.53 5.90
N GLY A 43 1.33 14.27 5.53
CA GLY A 43 0.23 13.75 4.68
C GLY A 43 0.22 14.28 3.25
N ALA A 44 0.87 15.43 3.00
CA ALA A 44 0.77 16.13 1.71
C ALA A 44 1.31 15.32 0.51
N PRO A 45 2.44 14.59 0.60
CA PRO A 45 2.91 13.78 -0.52
C PRO A 45 1.93 12.67 -0.90
N TYR A 46 1.31 12.01 0.08
CA TYR A 46 0.30 10.97 -0.15
C TYR A 46 -0.97 11.55 -0.77
N ALA A 47 -1.45 12.69 -0.27
CA ALA A 47 -2.61 13.37 -0.83
C ALA A 47 -2.35 13.83 -2.28
N ALA A 48 -1.18 14.42 -2.56
CA ALA A 48 -0.81 14.83 -3.91
C ALA A 48 -0.70 13.63 -4.87
N ALA A 49 -0.05 12.54 -4.44
CA ALA A 49 0.07 11.33 -5.26
C ALA A 49 -1.29 10.67 -5.56
N GLN A 50 -2.24 10.74 -4.61
CA GLN A 50 -3.61 10.28 -4.82
C GLN A 50 -4.34 11.13 -5.87
N GLU A 51 -4.31 12.46 -5.74
CA GLU A 51 -4.96 13.39 -6.68
C GLU A 51 -4.36 13.32 -8.09
N LEU A 52 -3.04 13.11 -8.19
CA LEU A 52 -2.34 12.92 -9.46
C LEU A 52 -2.54 11.51 -10.06
N GLY A 53 -3.21 10.59 -9.36
CA GLY A 53 -3.47 9.23 -9.84
C GLY A 53 -2.26 8.30 -9.82
N LEU A 54 -1.11 8.73 -9.29
CA LEU A 54 0.17 8.02 -9.34
C LEU A 54 0.11 6.64 -8.67
N PHE A 55 -0.64 6.49 -7.58
CA PHE A 55 -0.81 5.19 -6.93
C PHE A 55 -1.53 4.20 -7.84
N LYS A 56 -2.62 4.63 -8.48
CA LYS A 56 -3.40 3.79 -9.38
C LYS A 56 -2.60 3.39 -10.62
N GLU A 57 -1.82 4.31 -11.18
CA GLU A 57 -0.89 4.02 -12.29
C GLU A 57 0.15 2.95 -11.93
N ASN A 58 0.54 2.88 -10.66
CA ASN A 58 1.47 1.87 -10.14
C ASN A 58 0.77 0.63 -9.56
N GLY A 59 -0.54 0.46 -9.78
CA GLY A 59 -1.28 -0.70 -9.30
C GLY A 59 -1.51 -0.72 -7.78
N LEU A 60 -1.46 0.43 -7.11
CA LEU A 60 -1.60 0.55 -5.65
C LEU A 60 -2.93 1.19 -5.27
N ALA A 61 -3.59 0.63 -4.25
CA ALA A 61 -4.72 1.25 -3.55
C ALA A 61 -4.24 1.74 -2.19
N VAL A 62 -3.83 3.01 -2.10
CA VAL A 62 -3.26 3.59 -0.89
C VAL A 62 -4.32 4.28 -0.04
N SER A 63 -4.34 3.99 1.26
CA SER A 63 -5.13 4.70 2.26
C SER A 63 -4.25 5.23 3.39
N THR A 64 -4.62 6.38 3.96
CA THR A 64 -3.95 6.94 5.13
C THR A 64 -4.86 6.81 6.36
N ILE A 65 -4.27 6.41 7.49
CA ILE A 65 -4.95 6.35 8.79
C ILE A 65 -4.11 7.09 9.82
N VAL A 66 -4.77 7.85 10.70
CA VAL A 66 -4.09 8.62 11.74
C VAL A 66 -4.21 7.90 13.07
N PHE A 67 -3.09 7.72 13.75
CA PHE A 67 -3.05 7.35 15.15
C PHE A 67 -2.70 8.56 16.00
N GLN A 68 -3.24 8.64 17.21
CA GLN A 68 -2.87 9.67 18.17
C GLN A 68 -1.51 9.31 18.77
N GLY A 69 -0.44 9.77 18.12
CA GLY A 69 0.94 9.55 18.54
C GLY A 69 1.53 8.21 18.11
N ALA A 70 2.86 8.18 18.02
CA ALA A 70 3.61 7.06 17.48
C ALA A 70 3.63 5.80 18.36
N GLY A 71 3.40 5.92 19.67
CA GLY A 71 3.32 4.78 20.59
C GLY A 71 2.17 3.82 20.26
N ALA A 72 1.07 4.33 19.71
CA ALA A 72 -0.04 3.51 19.24
C ALA A 72 0.20 2.92 17.85
N LEU A 73 1.00 3.60 17.02
CA LEU A 73 1.28 3.26 15.62
C LEU A 73 2.25 2.07 15.46
N LEU A 74 3.38 2.07 16.18
CA LEU A 74 4.42 1.03 16.01
C LEU A 74 3.88 -0.40 16.21
N PRO A 75 3.02 -0.68 17.22
CA PRO A 75 2.40 -1.99 17.36
C PRO A 75 1.49 -2.39 16.19
N GLN A 76 0.85 -1.44 15.51
CA GLN A 76 -0.02 -1.75 14.36
C GLN A 76 0.80 -2.18 13.14
N VAL A 77 1.95 -1.55 12.91
CA VAL A 77 2.89 -1.94 11.83
C VAL A 77 3.47 -3.31 12.16
N ALA A 78 3.92 -3.53 13.40
CA ALA A 78 4.45 -4.82 13.85
C ALA A 78 3.41 -5.94 13.72
N GLY A 79 2.15 -5.63 14.04
CA GLY A 79 1.00 -6.53 13.93
C GLY A 79 0.41 -6.67 12.54
N LYS A 80 1.00 -6.04 11.49
CA LYS A 80 0.50 -6.05 10.10
C LYS A 80 -0.93 -5.53 9.92
N ARG A 81 -1.42 -4.71 10.84
CA ARG A 81 -2.73 -4.04 10.71
C ARG A 81 -2.65 -2.83 9.78
N VAL A 82 -1.45 -2.31 9.58
CA VAL A 82 -1.10 -1.28 8.60
C VAL A 82 0.19 -1.70 7.88
N THR A 83 0.34 -1.31 6.63
CA THR A 83 1.47 -1.71 5.77
C THR A 83 2.74 -0.94 6.12
N PHE A 84 2.61 0.38 6.26
CA PHE A 84 3.71 1.27 6.60
C PHE A 84 3.29 2.18 7.75
N GLY A 85 4.24 2.54 8.60
CA GLY A 85 4.03 3.58 9.61
C GLY A 85 5.01 4.71 9.41
N TYR A 86 4.57 5.95 9.59
CA TYR A 86 5.39 7.15 9.47
C TYR A 86 5.54 7.86 10.84
N PRO A 87 6.29 7.27 11.79
CA PRO A 87 6.62 7.89 13.07
C PRO A 87 7.82 8.85 12.92
N THR A 88 7.98 9.71 13.92
CA THR A 88 9.27 10.37 14.18
C THR A 88 10.30 9.37 14.71
N SER A 89 11.57 9.75 14.68
CA SER A 89 12.69 8.89 15.11
C SER A 89 12.69 8.59 16.62
N GLU A 90 12.31 9.54 17.47
CA GLU A 90 12.29 9.37 18.95
C GLU A 90 11.40 8.21 19.43
N PRO A 91 10.14 8.06 18.98
CA PRO A 91 9.31 6.90 19.30
C PRO A 91 9.90 5.56 18.85
N VAL A 92 10.56 5.53 17.68
CA VAL A 92 11.21 4.32 17.19
C VAL A 92 12.34 3.93 18.13
N ILE A 93 13.20 4.90 18.48
CA ILE A 93 14.32 4.69 19.40
C ILE A 93 13.83 4.28 20.80
N SER A 94 12.81 4.94 21.34
CA SER A 94 12.26 4.63 22.66
C SER A 94 11.64 3.23 22.75
N SER A 95 11.14 2.69 21.63
CA SER A 95 10.64 1.30 21.57
C SER A 95 11.73 0.27 21.90
N TYR A 96 13.02 0.58 21.66
CA TYR A 96 14.15 -0.29 22.03
C TYR A 96 14.55 -0.17 23.50
N PHE A 97 14.29 0.97 24.15
CA PHE A 97 14.66 1.20 25.55
C PHE A 97 13.68 0.56 26.56
N SER A 98 12.58 -0.03 26.08
CA SER A 98 11.51 -0.57 26.92
C SER A 98 11.87 -1.85 27.69
N GLY A 99 13.09 -2.40 27.54
CA GLY A 99 13.51 -3.68 28.14
C GLY A 99 12.76 -4.90 27.58
N LYS A 100 11.96 -4.71 26.54
CA LYS A 100 11.20 -5.74 25.82
C LYS A 100 11.91 -6.10 24.53
N ASP A 101 11.53 -7.22 23.94
CA ASP A 101 12.01 -7.60 22.61
C ASP A 101 11.71 -6.47 21.60
N PRO A 102 12.70 -6.09 20.76
CA PRO A 102 12.48 -5.11 19.72
C PRO A 102 11.31 -5.49 18.82
N LEU A 103 10.48 -4.50 18.49
CA LEU A 103 9.43 -4.70 17.50
C LEU A 103 10.07 -5.14 16.16
N PRO A 104 9.46 -6.09 15.42
CA PRO A 104 10.02 -6.61 14.16
C PRO A 104 9.81 -5.61 13.01
N LEU A 105 10.35 -4.41 13.16
CA LEU A 105 10.24 -3.29 12.24
C LEU A 105 11.57 -3.08 11.52
N ARG A 106 11.49 -2.58 10.29
CA ARG A 106 12.60 -2.20 9.43
C ARG A 106 12.37 -0.80 8.92
N TYR A 107 13.47 -0.06 8.80
CA TYR A 107 13.49 1.20 8.08
C TYR A 107 13.25 0.93 6.60
N PHE A 108 12.24 1.59 6.01
CA PHE A 108 11.83 1.39 4.63
C PHE A 108 12.53 2.36 3.67
N TYR A 109 12.50 3.67 3.96
CA TYR A 109 12.98 4.69 3.03
C TYR A 109 13.22 6.04 3.74
N ASN A 110 14.17 6.85 3.26
CA ASN A 110 14.32 8.24 3.69
C ASN A 110 13.73 9.21 2.65
N GLY A 111 12.63 9.89 2.98
CA GLY A 111 12.01 10.89 2.12
C GLY A 111 12.81 12.19 1.99
N VAL A 112 13.68 12.49 2.96
CA VAL A 112 14.45 13.75 2.98
C VAL A 112 15.93 13.43 3.25
N PRO A 113 16.80 13.41 2.23
CA PRO A 113 18.19 12.96 2.37
C PRO A 113 19.02 13.76 3.38
N SER A 114 18.64 15.03 3.61
CA SER A 114 19.37 15.96 4.48
C SER A 114 19.09 15.80 5.97
N ASN A 115 18.02 15.10 6.38
CA ASN A 115 17.66 14.88 7.78
C ASN A 115 16.88 13.56 7.95
N THR A 116 17.17 12.79 9.02
CA THR A 116 16.48 11.52 9.33
C THR A 116 15.38 11.73 10.39
N ASP A 117 14.58 12.78 10.22
CA ASP A 117 13.57 13.15 11.22
C ASP A 117 12.36 12.21 11.22
N LEU A 118 12.05 11.61 10.06
CA LEU A 118 10.86 10.79 9.81
C LEU A 118 11.24 9.54 9.03
N ALA A 119 10.79 8.39 9.52
CA ALA A 119 11.28 7.09 9.10
C ALA A 119 10.11 6.14 8.83
N PRO A 120 9.66 5.97 7.57
CA PRO A 120 8.69 4.94 7.26
C PRO A 120 9.24 3.58 7.70
N VAL A 121 8.48 2.88 8.53
CA VAL A 121 8.80 1.54 9.02
C VAL A 121 7.88 0.52 8.38
N SER A 122 8.43 -0.64 8.02
CA SER A 122 7.72 -1.82 7.53
C SER A 122 8.21 -3.07 8.24
N ARG A 123 7.46 -4.17 8.21
CA ARG A 123 8.02 -5.48 8.59
C ARG A 123 8.68 -6.12 7.37
N THR A 124 9.82 -6.82 7.54
CA THR A 124 10.54 -7.64 6.53
C THR A 124 9.56 -8.41 5.61
N PRO A 125 9.80 -8.53 4.28
CA PRO A 125 8.72 -8.51 3.28
C PRO A 125 7.94 -9.82 3.13
N LEU A 126 6.83 -9.65 2.39
CA LEU A 126 5.90 -10.59 1.76
C LEU A 126 6.47 -11.98 1.47
#